data_AF-A0A1V5UKR1-F1
#
_entry.id   AF-A0A1V5UKR1-F1
#
_cell.length_a   1.000
_cell.length_b   1.000
_cell.length_c   1.000
_cell.angle_alpha   90.00
_cell.angle_beta   90.00
_cell.angle_gamma   90.00
#
_symmetry.space_group_name_H-M   'P 1'
#
loop_
_entity.id
_entity.type
_entity.pdbx_description
1 polymer ?
#
loop_
_entity_poly.entity_id
_entity_poly.type
_entity_poly.pdbx_seq_one_letter_code
_entity_poly.pdbx_strand_id
1 'polypeptide(L)'
;MANYELSQNTVASLLSDDIHISPNTKEKLNYFRTAIKNAYPEYRKTFGIRARSFEVFAEIIIKRHSRTIKNNSIEYQRTYFKNSQHIDKIIKDVIKAEEAKQNPNHTFTRDEYVDPIIFNFENLIDRRYQKFKGVDASKFKDPQKTLYNLTDRFFQELVSGIMLLEREFYNDSFIIWRSLLETTTTLLILYKNEHLVGKFSERRNLALMRVKVKDASRQVQKDKSKETRQHLGKRGVPDYIAERIGWAGELIKKDEDYTLKTLLELVNMGDLYPHYAFASLFVHEYLISPDDLKLEIDFEKYLLTLYFKLYEAVRVYISDLFTNDLADAKKLEQGVRTEVKNFNGRFIDFSAKIQTT
;
A
#
# COMPACT_ATOMS: atom_id res chain seq x y z
N MET A 1 24.78 34.95 2.46
CA MET A 1 23.72 34.07 1.95
C MET A 1 24.38 32.92 1.20
N ALA A 2 24.00 31.67 1.44
CA ALA A 2 24.52 30.55 0.64
C ALA A 2 23.99 30.69 -0.80
N ASN A 3 24.87 30.59 -1.80
CA ASN A 3 24.46 30.65 -3.20
C ASN A 3 23.96 29.26 -3.63
N TYR A 4 22.67 29.00 -3.45
CA TYR A 4 22.05 27.78 -3.95
C TYR A 4 21.90 27.88 -5.47
N GLU A 5 22.49 26.94 -6.20
CA GLU A 5 22.43 26.94 -7.65
C GLU A 5 22.44 25.52 -8.21
N LEU A 6 21.37 25.17 -8.92
CA LEU A 6 21.32 23.95 -9.74
C LEU A 6 21.96 24.23 -11.09
N SER A 7 22.72 23.28 -11.63
CA SER A 7 23.18 23.37 -13.01
C SER A 7 22.03 23.06 -13.99
N GLN A 8 22.09 23.61 -15.20
CA GLN A 8 21.12 23.26 -16.26
C GLN A 8 21.19 21.76 -16.60
N ASN A 9 22.39 21.17 -16.57
CA ASN A 9 22.59 19.74 -16.83
C ASN A 9 21.89 18.87 -15.77
N THR A 10 21.94 19.27 -14.50
CA THR A 10 21.27 18.57 -13.39
C THR A 10 19.76 18.58 -13.58
N VAL A 11 19.18 19.74 -13.92
CA VAL A 11 17.74 19.83 -14.20
C VAL A 11 17.36 19.00 -15.42
N ALA A 12 18.15 19.09 -16.49
CA ALA A 12 17.90 18.32 -17.71
C ALA A 12 17.97 16.80 -17.48
N SER A 13 18.90 16.32 -16.64
CA SER A 13 19.01 14.88 -16.30
C SER A 13 17.88 14.37 -15.42
N LEU A 14 17.25 15.25 -14.65
CA LEU A 14 16.14 14.88 -13.75
C LEU A 14 14.77 15.00 -14.45
N LEU A 15 14.64 15.86 -15.46
CA LEU A 15 13.40 15.99 -16.23
C LEU A 15 13.15 14.76 -17.09
N SER A 16 11.94 14.22 -17.01
CA SER A 16 11.47 13.07 -17.82
C SER A 16 10.32 13.41 -18.78
N ASP A 17 10.18 14.69 -19.11
CA ASP A 17 9.19 15.18 -20.07
C ASP A 17 9.48 14.58 -21.46
N ASP A 18 8.43 14.37 -22.26
CA ASP A 18 8.63 13.99 -23.66
C ASP A 18 9.28 15.17 -24.40
N ILE A 19 10.54 14.99 -24.81
CA ILE A 19 11.34 16.03 -25.48
C ILE A 19 10.77 16.44 -26.85
N HIS A 20 9.95 15.60 -27.48
CA HIS A 20 9.28 15.94 -28.74
C HIS A 20 8.06 16.85 -28.50
N ILE A 21 7.44 16.75 -27.32
CA ILE A 21 6.31 17.59 -26.92
C ILE A 21 6.80 18.87 -26.26
N SER A 22 7.79 18.78 -25.36
CA SER A 22 8.29 19.88 -24.53
C SER A 22 9.83 19.83 -24.43
N PRO A 23 10.56 20.37 -25.42
CA PRO A 23 12.02 20.33 -25.45
C PRO A 23 12.66 20.99 -24.22
N ASN A 24 13.85 20.52 -23.83
CA ASN A 24 14.64 21.10 -22.75
C ASN A 24 15.33 22.40 -23.20
N THR A 25 14.56 23.47 -23.33
CA THR A 25 15.07 24.81 -23.66
C THR A 25 15.73 25.47 -22.43
N LYS A 26 16.61 26.45 -22.66
CA LYS A 26 17.21 27.24 -21.57
C LYS A 26 16.16 27.89 -20.69
N GLU A 27 15.07 28.36 -21.28
CA GLU A 27 13.93 28.95 -20.57
C GLU A 27 13.30 27.94 -19.60
N LYS A 28 12.94 26.75 -20.09
CA LYS A 28 12.38 25.67 -19.27
C LYS A 28 13.33 25.20 -18.16
N LEU A 29 14.63 25.07 -18.45
CA LEU A 29 15.59 24.68 -17.42
C LEU A 29 15.74 25.79 -16.36
N ASN A 30 15.79 27.06 -16.77
CA ASN A 30 15.88 28.19 -15.84
C ASN A 30 14.60 28.39 -15.01
N TYR A 31 13.44 27.99 -15.53
CA TYR A 31 12.17 27.98 -14.80
C TYR A 31 12.29 27.17 -13.50
N PHE A 32 12.75 25.91 -13.58
CA PHE A 32 12.97 25.08 -12.38
C PHE A 32 14.06 25.64 -11.47
N ARG A 33 15.21 26.02 -12.05
CA ARG A 33 16.35 26.55 -11.29
C ARG A 33 15.94 27.74 -10.43
N THR A 34 15.19 28.67 -11.01
CA THR A 34 14.77 29.91 -10.35
C THR A 34 13.74 29.62 -9.26
N ALA A 35 12.69 28.85 -9.57
CA ALA A 35 11.65 28.53 -8.60
C ALA A 35 12.20 27.79 -7.38
N ILE A 36 13.03 26.75 -7.59
CA ILE A 36 13.62 25.95 -6.52
C ILE A 36 14.59 26.77 -5.67
N LYS A 37 15.45 27.58 -6.32
CA LYS A 37 16.37 28.50 -5.61
C LYS A 37 15.61 29.47 -4.72
N ASN A 38 14.49 30.02 -5.20
CA ASN A 38 13.70 31.00 -4.46
C ASN A 38 12.92 30.38 -3.30
N ALA A 39 12.45 29.13 -3.46
CA ALA A 39 11.67 28.44 -2.43
C ALA A 39 12.50 27.84 -1.30
N TYR A 40 13.73 27.41 -1.59
CA TYR A 40 14.55 26.67 -0.62
C TYR A 40 14.87 27.44 0.68
N PRO A 41 15.13 28.76 0.68
CA PRO A 41 15.30 29.52 1.92
C PRO A 41 14.10 29.41 2.86
N GLU A 42 12.87 29.49 2.33
CA GLU A 42 11.65 29.37 3.15
C GLU A 42 11.46 27.94 3.62
N TYR A 43 11.65 26.93 2.75
CA TYR A 43 11.68 25.51 3.14
C TYR A 43 12.66 25.26 4.30
N ARG A 44 13.91 25.72 4.17
CA ARG A 44 14.92 25.55 5.21
C ARG A 44 14.55 26.26 6.51
N LYS A 45 13.89 27.42 6.43
CA LYS A 45 13.40 28.15 7.59
C LYS A 45 12.27 27.38 8.30
N THR A 46 11.35 26.78 7.55
CA THR A 46 10.25 25.96 8.08
C THR A 46 10.75 24.72 8.81
N PHE A 47 11.71 23.99 8.24
CA PHE A 47 12.16 22.70 8.77
C PHE A 47 13.44 22.74 9.61
N GLY A 48 14.16 23.87 9.60
CA GLY A 48 15.37 24.08 10.40
C GLY A 48 16.44 23.01 10.17
N ILE A 49 16.82 22.31 11.23
CA ILE A 49 17.85 21.23 11.19
C ILE A 49 17.36 20.01 10.41
N ARG A 50 16.05 19.82 10.32
CA ARG A 50 15.41 18.70 9.60
C ARG A 50 15.24 18.97 8.10
N ALA A 51 15.58 20.16 7.63
CA ALA A 51 15.51 20.48 6.21
C ALA A 51 16.48 19.58 5.43
N ARG A 52 15.97 18.91 4.39
CA ARG A 52 16.81 18.17 3.43
C ARG A 52 17.77 19.12 2.71
N SER A 53 18.85 18.59 2.14
CA SER A 53 19.79 19.40 1.36
C SER A 53 19.12 20.02 0.13
N PHE A 54 19.74 21.05 -0.42
CA PHE A 54 19.20 21.78 -1.58
C PHE A 54 19.03 20.85 -2.79
N GLU A 55 19.98 19.95 -3.00
CA GLU A 55 19.99 18.98 -4.09
C GLU A 55 18.82 17.99 -3.96
N VAL A 56 18.59 17.47 -2.75
CA VAL A 56 17.50 16.53 -2.48
C VAL A 56 16.13 17.22 -2.62
N PHE A 57 16.00 18.44 -2.09
CA PHE A 57 14.77 19.23 -2.27
C PHE A 57 14.47 19.48 -3.76
N ALA A 58 15.50 19.84 -4.53
CA ALA A 58 15.38 20.05 -5.97
C ALA A 58 14.97 18.78 -6.72
N GLU A 59 15.60 17.66 -6.37
CA GLU A 59 15.29 16.35 -6.96
C GLU A 59 13.84 15.95 -6.72
N ILE A 60 13.34 16.11 -5.49
CA ILE A 60 11.94 15.82 -5.14
C ILE A 60 10.99 16.67 -5.99
N ILE A 61 11.24 17.99 -6.10
CA ILE A 61 10.40 18.90 -6.88
C ILE A 61 10.38 18.53 -8.37
N ILE A 62 11.56 18.29 -8.97
CA ILE A 62 11.66 17.99 -10.40
C ILE A 62 11.05 16.61 -10.70
N LYS A 63 11.30 15.61 -9.85
CA LYS A 63 10.64 14.29 -9.97
C LYS A 63 9.11 14.42 -9.86
N ARG A 64 8.60 15.20 -8.91
CA ARG A 64 7.15 15.44 -8.75
C ARG A 64 6.57 16.14 -9.97
N HIS A 65 7.26 17.12 -10.54
CA HIS A 65 6.89 17.70 -11.83
C HIS A 65 6.83 16.65 -12.95
N SER A 66 7.90 15.89 -13.14
CA SER A 66 7.99 14.96 -14.26
C SER A 66 7.00 13.79 -14.19
N ARG A 67 6.52 13.45 -12.99
CA ARG A 67 5.40 12.51 -12.77
C ARG A 67 4.04 13.12 -13.15
N THR A 68 3.83 14.42 -12.90
CA THR A 68 2.55 15.10 -13.16
C THR A 68 2.32 15.51 -14.60
N ILE A 69 3.36 16.01 -15.25
CA ILE A 69 3.19 16.80 -16.46
C ILE A 69 2.60 15.97 -17.60
N LYS A 70 2.90 14.66 -17.64
CA LYS A 70 2.44 13.70 -18.66
C LYS A 70 0.92 13.55 -18.72
N ASN A 71 0.20 13.89 -17.65
CA ASN A 71 -1.26 13.75 -17.57
C ASN A 71 -2.02 15.01 -18.00
N ASN A 72 -1.32 16.11 -18.27
CA ASN A 72 -1.94 17.34 -18.75
C ASN A 72 -2.10 17.32 -20.27
N SER A 73 -2.92 18.23 -20.81
CA SER A 73 -3.07 18.38 -22.25
C SER A 73 -1.71 18.67 -22.92
N ILE A 74 -1.53 18.23 -24.17
CA ILE A 74 -0.30 18.49 -24.94
C ILE A 74 0.03 19.99 -24.98
N GLU A 75 -1.00 20.83 -25.09
CA GLU A 75 -0.87 22.29 -25.06
C GLU A 75 -0.29 22.80 -23.74
N TYR A 76 -0.76 22.26 -22.61
CA TYR A 76 -0.23 22.61 -21.30
C TYR A 76 1.21 22.12 -21.11
N GLN A 77 1.52 20.91 -21.54
CA GLN A 77 2.89 20.35 -21.50
C GLN A 77 3.90 21.22 -22.26
N ARG A 78 3.46 21.87 -23.35
CA ARG A 78 4.26 22.81 -24.15
C ARG A 78 4.48 24.17 -23.49
N THR A 79 3.65 24.55 -22.53
CA THR A 79 3.56 25.95 -22.08
C THR A 79 3.62 26.15 -20.58
N TYR A 80 3.61 25.10 -19.76
CA TYR A 80 3.59 25.21 -18.29
C TYR A 80 4.73 26.09 -17.74
N PHE A 81 5.91 26.04 -18.35
CA PHE A 81 7.09 26.78 -17.89
C PHE A 81 7.02 28.28 -18.18
N LYS A 82 5.98 28.74 -18.89
CA LYS A 82 5.71 30.16 -19.12
C LYS A 82 5.02 30.83 -17.92
N ASN A 83 4.53 30.05 -16.94
CA ASN A 83 3.85 30.56 -15.75
C ASN A 83 4.36 29.85 -14.48
N SER A 84 4.69 30.64 -13.45
CA SER A 84 5.22 30.10 -12.18
C SER A 84 4.18 29.30 -11.39
N GLN A 85 2.88 29.51 -11.61
CA GLN A 85 1.81 28.85 -10.86
C GLN A 85 1.94 27.33 -10.78
N HIS A 86 2.39 26.67 -11.85
CA HIS A 86 2.56 25.21 -11.87
C HIS A 86 3.64 24.74 -10.89
N ILE A 87 4.85 25.30 -10.98
CA ILE A 87 5.96 24.90 -10.12
C ILE A 87 5.77 25.39 -8.68
N ASP A 88 5.17 26.57 -8.49
CA ASP A 88 4.86 27.11 -7.17
C ASP A 88 3.88 26.20 -6.43
N LYS A 89 2.88 25.66 -7.14
CA LYS A 89 1.96 24.66 -6.59
C LYS A 89 2.71 23.40 -6.18
N ILE A 90 3.55 22.84 -7.05
CA ILE A 90 4.33 21.63 -6.75
C ILE A 90 5.21 21.84 -5.51
N ILE A 91 5.89 22.98 -5.44
CA ILE A 91 6.74 23.35 -4.29
C ILE A 91 5.91 23.41 -3.01
N LYS A 92 4.76 24.09 -3.05
CA LYS A 92 3.87 24.20 -1.89
C LYS A 92 3.37 22.83 -1.42
N ASP A 93 3.03 21.95 -2.35
CA ASP A 93 2.56 20.60 -2.05
C ASP A 93 3.68 19.73 -1.43
N VAL A 94 4.93 19.89 -1.90
CA VAL A 94 6.11 19.24 -1.28
C VAL A 94 6.34 19.74 0.14
N ILE A 95 6.27 21.04 0.37
CA ILE A 95 6.44 21.64 1.71
C ILE A 95 5.35 21.11 2.65
N LYS A 96 4.07 21.15 2.24
CA LYS A 96 2.96 20.63 3.04
C LYS A 96 3.11 19.15 3.40
N ALA A 97 3.47 18.31 2.43
CA ALA A 97 3.68 16.88 2.66
C ALA A 97 4.81 16.64 3.67
N GLU A 98 5.89 17.42 3.59
CA GLU A 98 7.00 17.32 4.55
C GLU A 98 6.59 17.85 5.95
N GLU A 99 5.75 18.89 6.03
CA GLU A 99 5.15 19.37 7.30
C GLU A 99 4.25 18.28 7.93
N ALA A 100 3.43 17.61 7.12
CA ALA A 100 2.52 16.56 7.57
C ALA A 100 3.28 15.36 8.16
N LYS A 101 4.36 14.93 7.50
CA LYS A 101 5.26 13.86 8.01
C LYS A 101 5.88 14.19 9.37
N GLN A 102 6.00 15.47 9.72
CA GLN A 102 6.64 15.91 10.96
C GLN A 102 5.64 16.32 12.06
N ASN A 103 4.32 16.30 11.78
CA ASN A 103 3.29 16.67 12.74
C ASN A 103 2.79 15.43 13.52
N PRO A 104 3.06 15.33 14.84
CA PRO A 104 2.65 14.18 15.65
C PRO A 104 1.13 14.06 15.87
N ASN A 105 0.35 15.08 15.51
CA ASN A 105 -1.10 15.15 15.73
C ASN A 105 -1.91 15.24 14.41
N HIS A 106 -1.32 14.90 13.26
CA HIS A 106 -1.96 15.15 11.98
C HIS A 106 -3.27 14.36 11.79
N THR A 107 -4.40 15.07 11.63
CA THR A 107 -5.64 14.53 11.08
C THR A 107 -5.61 14.63 9.56
N PHE A 108 -5.73 13.49 8.88
CA PHE A 108 -5.64 13.33 7.42
C PHE A 108 -6.55 14.31 6.66
N THR A 109 -6.00 15.37 6.06
CA THR A 109 -6.70 16.21 5.07
C THR A 109 -6.18 15.90 3.67
N ARG A 110 -7.09 15.86 2.69
CA ARG A 110 -6.87 15.42 1.29
C ARG A 110 -6.15 16.44 0.39
N ASP A 111 -5.51 17.46 0.96
CA ASP A 111 -4.96 18.61 0.22
C ASP A 111 -3.53 18.39 -0.32
N GLU A 112 -3.05 17.15 -0.34
CA GLU A 112 -1.70 16.78 -0.83
C GLU A 112 -1.77 16.18 -2.24
N TYR A 113 -0.76 16.45 -3.06
CA TYR A 113 -0.68 15.90 -4.41
C TYR A 113 -0.55 14.37 -4.41
N VAL A 114 -1.36 13.71 -5.22
CA VAL A 114 -1.49 12.25 -5.38
C VAL A 114 -0.72 11.79 -6.63
N ASP A 115 0.15 10.77 -6.54
CA ASP A 115 0.69 10.14 -7.75
C ASP A 115 -0.48 9.65 -8.63
N PRO A 116 -0.55 10.04 -9.92
CA PRO A 116 -1.70 9.74 -10.78
C PRO A 116 -1.98 8.25 -10.94
N ILE A 117 -0.96 7.38 -10.88
CA ILE A 117 -1.18 5.92 -10.91
C ILE A 117 -1.75 5.45 -9.57
N ILE A 118 -1.26 5.98 -8.45
CA ILE A 118 -1.81 5.67 -7.12
C ILE A 118 -3.25 6.19 -7.01
N PHE A 119 -3.53 7.40 -7.48
CA PHE A 119 -4.87 7.98 -7.56
C PHE A 119 -5.80 7.15 -8.46
N ASN A 120 -5.30 6.73 -9.62
CA ASN A 120 -6.05 5.85 -10.52
C ASN A 120 -6.37 4.51 -9.85
N PHE A 121 -5.44 3.99 -9.05
CA PHE A 121 -5.67 2.78 -8.28
C PHE A 121 -6.68 3.00 -7.16
N GLU A 122 -6.57 4.08 -6.38
CA GLU A 122 -7.55 4.48 -5.36
C GLU A 122 -8.95 4.60 -5.98
N ASN A 123 -9.09 5.34 -7.08
CA ASN A 123 -10.36 5.48 -7.79
C ASN A 123 -10.93 4.14 -8.27
N LEU A 124 -10.08 3.23 -8.75
CA LEU A 124 -10.49 1.88 -9.11
C LEU A 124 -11.02 1.13 -7.88
N ILE A 125 -10.28 1.15 -6.77
CA ILE A 125 -10.64 0.48 -5.52
C ILE A 125 -11.94 1.05 -4.96
N ASP A 126 -12.05 2.37 -4.84
CA ASP A 126 -13.24 3.06 -4.33
C ASP A 126 -14.47 2.68 -5.15
N ARG A 127 -14.36 2.73 -6.47
CA ARG A 127 -15.46 2.36 -7.36
C ARG A 127 -15.88 0.90 -7.18
N ARG A 128 -14.93 -0.02 -7.02
CA ARG A 128 -15.18 -1.44 -6.75
C ARG A 128 -15.84 -1.64 -5.38
N TYR A 129 -15.35 -0.92 -4.38
CA TYR A 129 -15.84 -0.99 -3.02
C TYR A 129 -17.26 -0.45 -2.91
N GLN A 130 -17.59 0.67 -3.55
CA GLN A 130 -18.96 1.20 -3.59
C GLN A 130 -19.95 0.21 -4.23
N LYS A 131 -19.55 -0.45 -5.32
CA LYS A 131 -20.36 -1.54 -5.91
C LYS A 131 -20.55 -2.70 -4.93
N PHE A 132 -19.49 -3.11 -4.23
CA PHE A 132 -19.56 -4.14 -3.20
C PHE A 132 -20.48 -3.74 -2.02
N LYS A 133 -20.43 -2.49 -1.56
CA LYS A 133 -21.33 -1.96 -0.51
C LYS A 133 -22.79 -1.90 -0.96
N GLY A 134 -23.04 -1.76 -2.25
CA GLY A 134 -24.39 -1.80 -2.84
C GLY A 134 -25.06 -3.18 -2.81
N VAL A 135 -24.34 -4.25 -2.43
CA VAL A 135 -24.91 -5.58 -2.29
C VAL A 135 -25.81 -5.64 -1.04
N ASP A 136 -27.05 -6.08 -1.21
CA ASP A 136 -28.02 -6.27 -0.11
C ASP A 136 -27.62 -7.46 0.78
N ALA A 137 -26.72 -7.20 1.73
CA ALA A 137 -26.23 -8.20 2.69
C ALA A 137 -27.25 -8.54 3.79
N SER A 138 -28.43 -7.91 3.82
CA SER A 138 -29.46 -8.19 4.83
C SER A 138 -30.00 -9.63 4.74
N LYS A 139 -29.87 -10.25 3.57
CA LYS A 139 -30.35 -11.61 3.28
C LYS A 139 -29.27 -12.68 3.47
N PHE A 140 -28.04 -12.30 3.80
CA PHE A 140 -26.93 -13.25 3.93
C PHE A 140 -27.05 -14.11 5.18
N LYS A 141 -26.84 -15.42 5.00
CA LYS A 141 -26.69 -16.39 6.09
C LYS A 141 -25.23 -16.44 6.58
N ASP A 142 -24.99 -17.10 7.71
CA ASP A 142 -23.73 -16.98 8.47
C ASP A 142 -22.42 -17.47 7.79
N PRO A 143 -22.41 -18.23 6.68
CA PRO A 143 -21.17 -18.34 5.88
C PRO A 143 -20.95 -17.10 4.99
N GLN A 144 -21.99 -16.71 4.24
CA GLN A 144 -21.95 -15.59 3.29
C GLN A 144 -21.67 -14.26 3.98
N LYS A 145 -22.27 -14.04 5.16
CA LYS A 145 -22.07 -12.83 5.95
C LYS A 145 -20.63 -12.70 6.46
N THR A 146 -20.00 -13.83 6.80
CA THR A 146 -18.60 -13.85 7.23
C THR A 146 -17.67 -13.48 6.07
N LEU A 147 -17.86 -14.09 4.91
CA LEU A 147 -17.11 -13.77 3.69
C LEU A 147 -17.31 -12.30 3.29
N TYR A 148 -18.55 -11.80 3.32
CA TYR A 148 -18.86 -10.39 3.06
C TYR A 148 -18.10 -9.46 4.02
N ASN A 149 -18.16 -9.69 5.33
CA ASN A 149 -17.46 -8.83 6.30
C ASN A 149 -15.93 -8.87 6.11
N LEU A 150 -15.37 -10.02 5.72
CA LEU A 150 -13.94 -10.14 5.47
C LEU A 150 -13.53 -9.42 4.17
N THR A 151 -14.37 -9.47 3.13
CA THR A 151 -14.17 -8.70 1.89
C THR A 151 -14.35 -7.19 2.12
N ASP A 152 -15.27 -6.77 2.98
CA ASP A 152 -15.43 -5.36 3.42
C ASP A 152 -14.15 -4.87 4.11
N ARG A 153 -13.61 -5.67 5.03
CA ARG A 153 -12.33 -5.39 5.69
C ARG A 153 -11.16 -5.33 4.70
N PHE A 154 -11.10 -6.27 3.75
CA PHE A 154 -10.08 -6.27 2.70
C PHE A 154 -10.08 -4.94 1.93
N PHE A 155 -11.25 -4.45 1.52
CA PHE A 155 -11.35 -3.15 0.84
C PHE A 155 -10.94 -1.99 1.75
N GLN A 156 -11.35 -1.99 3.02
CA GLN A 156 -10.95 -0.94 3.97
C GLN A 156 -9.43 -0.88 4.15
N GLU A 157 -8.78 -2.02 4.38
CA GLU A 157 -7.32 -2.11 4.53
C GLU A 157 -6.61 -1.71 3.22
N LEU A 158 -7.15 -2.10 2.06
CA LEU A 158 -6.62 -1.71 0.76
C LEU A 158 -6.71 -0.20 0.53
N VAL A 159 -7.86 0.42 0.78
CA VAL A 159 -8.05 1.88 0.67
C VAL A 159 -7.13 2.62 1.64
N SER A 160 -7.14 2.25 2.92
CA SER A 160 -6.27 2.89 3.92
C SER A 160 -4.79 2.78 3.56
N GLY A 161 -4.37 1.62 3.07
CA GLY A 161 -3.00 1.38 2.64
C GLY A 161 -2.55 2.25 1.47
N ILE A 162 -3.41 2.37 0.46
CA ILE A 162 -3.18 3.22 -0.71
C ILE A 162 -3.22 4.70 -0.37
N MET A 163 -4.10 5.13 0.54
CA MET A 163 -4.14 6.50 1.05
C MET A 163 -2.86 6.88 1.82
N LEU A 164 -2.29 5.94 2.59
CA LEU A 164 -1.00 6.16 3.28
C LEU A 164 0.15 6.20 2.28
N LEU A 165 0.12 5.32 1.26
CA LEU A 165 1.09 5.29 0.18
C LEU A 165 1.11 6.59 -0.63
N GLU A 166 -0.07 7.10 -1.00
CA GLU A 166 -0.29 8.39 -1.68
C GLU A 166 0.43 9.53 -0.95
N ARG A 167 0.39 9.51 0.37
CA ARG A 167 0.95 10.54 1.25
C ARG A 167 2.39 10.26 1.65
N GLU A 168 3.02 9.27 1.04
CA GLU A 168 4.42 8.87 1.28
C GLU A 168 4.68 8.42 2.74
N PHE A 169 3.65 7.97 3.46
CA PHE A 169 3.78 7.30 4.77
C PHE A 169 4.11 5.82 4.57
N TYR A 170 5.28 5.55 3.99
CA TYR A 170 5.66 4.20 3.56
C TYR A 170 5.71 3.19 4.71
N ASN A 171 6.17 3.60 5.89
CA ASN A 171 6.23 2.72 7.06
C ASN A 171 4.83 2.25 7.45
N ASP A 172 3.89 3.17 7.63
CA ASP A 172 2.49 2.84 7.97
C ASP A 172 1.82 2.05 6.84
N SER A 173 2.12 2.38 5.59
CA SER A 173 1.67 1.61 4.42
C SER A 173 2.18 0.16 4.47
N PHE A 174 3.43 -0.10 4.86
CA PHE A 174 3.91 -1.47 5.08
C PHE A 174 3.15 -2.19 6.20
N ILE A 175 2.84 -1.51 7.30
CA ILE A 175 2.06 -2.07 8.41
C ILE A 175 0.68 -2.50 7.94
N ILE A 176 -0.02 -1.62 7.22
CA ILE A 176 -1.34 -1.93 6.66
C ILE A 176 -1.24 -3.03 5.61
N TRP A 177 -0.22 -3.02 4.75
CA TRP A 177 -0.01 -4.07 3.76
C TRP A 177 0.17 -5.46 4.40
N ARG A 178 0.88 -5.57 5.54
CA ARG A 178 0.98 -6.85 6.28
C ARG A 178 -0.37 -7.33 6.79
N SER A 179 -1.18 -6.43 7.35
CA SER A 179 -2.55 -6.77 7.77
C SER A 179 -3.39 -7.23 6.58
N LEU A 180 -3.32 -6.48 5.47
CA LEU A 180 -4.01 -6.80 4.23
C LEU A 180 -3.61 -8.17 3.69
N LEU A 181 -2.32 -8.53 3.71
CA LEU A 181 -1.83 -9.85 3.29
C LEU A 181 -2.47 -10.98 4.11
N GLU A 182 -2.58 -10.81 5.43
CA GLU A 182 -3.23 -11.80 6.31
C GLU A 182 -4.74 -11.92 6.03
N THR A 183 -5.40 -10.78 5.81
CA THR A 183 -6.81 -10.73 5.41
C THR A 183 -7.01 -11.42 4.06
N THR A 184 -6.22 -11.08 3.04
CA THR A 184 -6.24 -11.70 1.71
C THR A 184 -6.02 -13.20 1.79
N THR A 185 -4.99 -13.65 2.53
CA THR A 185 -4.69 -15.07 2.69
C THR A 185 -5.87 -15.82 3.31
N THR A 186 -6.43 -15.28 4.39
CA THR A 186 -7.61 -15.85 5.06
C THR A 186 -8.79 -15.92 4.09
N LEU A 187 -9.07 -14.82 3.38
CA LEU A 187 -10.19 -14.71 2.44
C LEU A 187 -10.08 -15.74 1.31
N LEU A 188 -8.89 -15.88 0.72
CA LEU A 188 -8.63 -16.84 -0.35
C LEU A 188 -8.76 -18.30 0.10
N ILE A 189 -8.31 -18.63 1.32
CA ILE A 189 -8.53 -19.97 1.88
C ILE A 189 -10.03 -20.24 2.03
N LEU A 190 -10.78 -19.30 2.60
CA LEU A 190 -12.20 -19.47 2.88
C LEU A 190 -13.04 -19.53 1.59
N TYR A 191 -12.70 -18.76 0.55
CA TYR A 191 -13.35 -18.89 -0.76
C TYR A 191 -13.13 -20.26 -1.39
N LYS A 192 -11.96 -20.87 -1.19
CA LYS A 192 -11.66 -22.23 -1.68
C LYS A 192 -12.24 -23.34 -0.78
N ASN A 193 -12.60 -23.02 0.46
CA ASN A 193 -12.96 -23.99 1.50
C ASN A 193 -14.12 -23.46 2.36
N GLU A 194 -15.31 -23.33 1.77
CA GLU A 194 -16.48 -22.71 2.43
C GLU A 194 -16.86 -23.41 3.75
N HIS A 195 -16.61 -24.71 3.87
CA HIS A 195 -16.87 -25.48 5.10
C HIS A 195 -16.04 -25.02 6.30
N LEU A 196 -14.91 -24.32 6.07
CA LEU A 196 -14.08 -23.75 7.13
C LEU A 196 -14.60 -22.43 7.68
N VAL A 197 -15.56 -21.78 7.02
CA VAL A 197 -16.09 -20.47 7.43
C VAL A 197 -16.71 -20.54 8.83
N GLY A 198 -17.39 -21.64 9.16
CA GLY A 198 -17.92 -21.88 10.51
C GLY A 198 -16.81 -21.90 11.57
N LYS A 199 -15.76 -22.69 11.34
CA LYS A 199 -14.59 -22.78 12.24
C LYS A 199 -13.88 -21.44 12.41
N PHE A 200 -13.77 -20.65 11.33
CA PHE A 200 -13.20 -19.31 11.38
C PHE A 200 -14.08 -18.34 12.20
N SER A 201 -15.39 -18.39 12.05
CA SER A 201 -16.33 -17.57 12.84
C SER A 201 -16.33 -17.96 14.31
N GLU A 202 -16.18 -19.24 14.63
CA GLU A 202 -16.02 -19.71 16.00
C GLU A 202 -14.75 -19.14 16.64
N ARG A 203 -13.61 -19.13 15.94
CA ARG A 203 -12.38 -18.47 16.41
C ARG A 203 -12.64 -17.02 16.83
N ARG A 204 -13.34 -16.24 16.01
CA ARG A 204 -13.68 -14.84 16.36
C ARG A 204 -14.44 -14.77 17.67
N ASN A 205 -15.43 -15.63 17.87
CA ASN A 205 -16.19 -15.70 19.12
C ASN A 205 -15.30 -16.03 20.32
N LEU A 206 -14.34 -16.95 20.16
CA LEU A 206 -13.39 -17.30 21.23
C LEU A 206 -12.48 -16.13 21.60
N ALA A 207 -11.96 -15.41 20.60
CA ALA A 207 -11.18 -14.21 20.84
C ALA A 207 -11.98 -13.16 21.64
N LEU A 208 -13.24 -12.91 21.27
CA LEU A 208 -14.14 -11.98 21.98
C LEU A 208 -14.45 -12.43 23.41
N MET A 209 -14.57 -13.73 23.67
CA MET A 209 -14.74 -14.27 25.02
C MET A 209 -13.48 -14.04 25.88
N ARG A 210 -12.29 -14.23 25.32
CA ARG A 210 -11.01 -14.01 26.04
C ARG A 210 -10.81 -12.57 26.45
N VAL A 211 -11.10 -11.63 25.55
CA VAL A 211 -11.02 -10.19 25.85
C VAL A 211 -12.23 -9.67 26.64
N LYS A 212 -13.11 -10.57 27.12
CA LYS A 212 -14.29 -10.25 27.95
C LYS A 212 -15.28 -9.29 27.28
N VAL A 213 -15.30 -9.27 25.94
CA VAL A 213 -16.34 -8.56 25.17
C VAL A 213 -17.61 -9.40 25.08
N LYS A 214 -17.47 -10.73 25.11
CA LYS A 214 -18.58 -11.68 25.17
C LYS A 214 -18.52 -12.46 26.47
N ASP A 215 -19.58 -12.41 27.27
CA ASP A 215 -19.65 -13.17 28.50
C ASP A 215 -19.60 -14.67 28.23
N ALA A 216 -18.68 -15.34 28.92
CA ALA A 216 -18.56 -16.79 28.91
C ALA A 216 -17.96 -17.24 30.25
N SER A 217 -18.47 -18.34 30.80
CA SER A 217 -17.89 -18.93 32.00
C SER A 217 -16.47 -19.43 31.71
N ARG A 218 -15.63 -19.51 32.75
CA ARG A 218 -14.27 -20.08 32.63
C ARG A 218 -14.28 -21.51 32.08
N GLN A 219 -15.34 -22.27 32.37
CA GLN A 219 -15.50 -23.64 31.88
C GLN A 219 -15.73 -23.66 30.37
N VAL A 220 -16.65 -22.82 29.86
CA VAL A 220 -16.93 -22.70 28.42
C VAL A 220 -15.68 -22.28 27.64
N GLN A 221 -14.88 -21.34 28.18
CA GLN A 221 -13.62 -20.93 27.56
C GLN A 221 -12.60 -22.08 27.47
N LYS A 222 -12.47 -22.88 28.55
CA LYS A 222 -11.59 -24.05 28.58
C LYS A 222 -12.03 -25.13 27.59
N ASP A 223 -13.33 -25.43 27.54
CA ASP A 223 -13.87 -26.46 26.65
C ASP A 223 -13.65 -26.09 25.18
N LYS A 224 -13.89 -24.83 24.81
CA LYS A 224 -13.65 -24.34 23.45
C LYS A 224 -12.16 -24.25 23.07
N SER A 225 -11.29 -23.91 24.01
CA SER A 225 -9.84 -23.98 23.78
C SER A 225 -9.38 -25.42 23.53
N LYS A 226 -9.92 -26.39 24.27
CA LYS A 226 -9.66 -27.82 24.06
C LYS A 226 -10.15 -28.29 22.69
N GLU A 227 -11.36 -27.88 22.30
CA GLU A 227 -11.94 -28.17 20.98
C GLU A 227 -11.05 -27.62 19.84
N THR A 228 -10.60 -26.37 19.97
CA THR A 228 -9.68 -25.74 18.99
C THR A 228 -8.38 -26.53 18.84
N ARG A 229 -7.79 -26.97 19.96
CA ARG A 229 -6.59 -27.82 19.96
C ARG A 229 -6.83 -29.21 19.36
N GLN A 230 -8.04 -29.76 19.51
CA GLN A 230 -8.42 -31.02 18.87
C GLN A 230 -8.51 -30.86 17.34
N HIS A 231 -9.15 -29.78 16.86
CA HIS A 231 -9.26 -29.46 15.44
C HIS A 231 -7.89 -29.26 14.76
N LEU A 232 -6.88 -28.80 15.50
CA LEU A 232 -5.51 -28.69 15.00
C LEU A 232 -4.84 -30.04 14.74
N GLY A 233 -5.14 -31.09 15.50
CA GLY A 233 -4.50 -32.40 15.33
C GLY A 233 -3.00 -32.48 15.65
N LYS A 234 -2.36 -31.40 16.17
CA LYS A 234 -0.93 -31.36 16.59
C LYS A 234 -0.79 -31.04 18.08
N ARG A 235 0.07 -31.79 18.78
CA ARG A 235 0.40 -31.53 20.20
C ARG A 235 1.47 -30.44 20.29
N GLY A 236 1.42 -29.62 21.35
CA GLY A 236 2.48 -28.64 21.66
C GLY A 236 2.38 -27.29 20.93
N VAL A 237 1.34 -27.05 20.14
CA VAL A 237 1.11 -25.74 19.49
C VAL A 237 0.71 -24.71 20.56
N PRO A 238 1.38 -23.54 20.64
CA PRO A 238 1.00 -22.47 21.56
C PRO A 238 -0.44 -22.00 21.34
N ASP A 239 -1.15 -21.65 22.42
CA ASP A 239 -2.57 -21.31 22.35
C ASP A 239 -2.89 -20.16 21.40
N TYR A 240 -2.04 -19.14 21.34
CA TYR A 240 -2.26 -18.00 20.45
C TYR A 240 -2.10 -18.39 18.97
N ILE A 241 -1.22 -19.35 18.65
CA ILE A 241 -1.07 -19.89 17.29
C ILE A 241 -2.26 -20.78 16.96
N ALA A 242 -2.64 -21.64 17.90
CA ALA A 242 -3.77 -22.53 17.78
C ALA A 242 -5.06 -21.76 17.47
N GLU A 243 -5.29 -20.64 18.16
CA GLU A 243 -6.42 -19.77 17.85
C GLU A 243 -6.26 -19.04 16.54
N ARG A 244 -5.06 -18.58 16.20
CA ARG A 244 -4.84 -17.80 14.98
C ARG A 244 -5.02 -18.63 13.69
N ILE A 245 -4.55 -19.88 13.70
CA ILE A 245 -4.39 -20.68 12.49
C ILE A 245 -5.17 -22.01 12.55
N GLY A 246 -5.59 -22.46 13.74
CA GLY A 246 -6.21 -23.77 13.92
C GLY A 246 -7.53 -24.00 13.21
N TRP A 247 -8.24 -22.95 12.82
CA TRP A 247 -9.41 -23.04 11.95
C TRP A 247 -9.10 -23.64 10.57
N ALA A 248 -7.85 -23.49 10.09
CA ALA A 248 -7.34 -24.06 8.86
C ALA A 248 -6.55 -25.36 9.08
N GLY A 249 -6.56 -25.92 10.29
CA GLY A 249 -5.66 -27.00 10.70
C GLY A 249 -5.76 -28.28 9.86
N GLU A 250 -6.94 -28.58 9.32
CA GLU A 250 -7.15 -29.73 8.42
C GLU A 250 -6.49 -29.59 7.04
N LEU A 251 -6.13 -28.36 6.64
CA LEU A 251 -5.43 -28.09 5.38
C LEU A 251 -3.91 -28.16 5.54
N ILE A 252 -3.41 -28.11 6.78
CA ILE A 252 -1.97 -28.05 7.09
C ILE A 252 -1.46 -29.47 7.32
N LYS A 253 -0.37 -29.83 6.65
CA LYS A 253 0.19 -31.18 6.80
C LYS A 253 0.76 -31.38 8.21
N LYS A 254 0.80 -32.63 8.66
CA LYS A 254 1.20 -33.00 10.03
C LYS A 254 2.64 -32.57 10.38
N ASP A 255 3.51 -32.53 9.38
CA ASP A 255 4.93 -32.16 9.45
C ASP A 255 5.19 -30.66 9.25
N GLU A 256 4.20 -29.89 8.79
CA GLU A 256 4.33 -28.45 8.59
C GLU A 256 4.09 -27.66 9.88
N ASP A 257 4.66 -26.46 9.96
CA ASP A 257 4.47 -25.54 11.08
C ASP A 257 3.25 -24.65 10.88
N TYR A 258 2.61 -24.25 11.99
CA TYR A 258 1.48 -23.32 11.94
C TYR A 258 1.98 -21.88 11.84
N THR A 259 2.27 -21.44 10.62
CA THR A 259 2.78 -20.09 10.35
C THR A 259 2.00 -19.40 9.23
N LEU A 260 2.17 -18.09 9.09
CA LEU A 260 1.64 -17.35 7.94
C LEU A 260 2.24 -17.86 6.62
N LYS A 261 3.52 -18.27 6.60
CA LYS A 261 4.18 -18.84 5.42
C LYS A 261 3.38 -20.03 4.89
N THR A 262 3.02 -20.95 5.76
CA THR A 262 2.22 -22.14 5.44
C THR A 262 0.85 -21.76 4.88
N LEU A 263 0.18 -20.77 5.49
CA LEU A 263 -1.11 -20.28 4.95
C LEU A 263 -0.98 -19.63 3.56
N LEU A 264 0.11 -18.89 3.32
CA LEU A 264 0.40 -18.30 2.02
C LEU A 264 0.67 -19.37 0.95
N GLU A 265 1.37 -20.44 1.31
CA GLU A 265 1.62 -21.58 0.43
C GLU A 265 0.31 -22.28 0.02
N LEU A 266 -0.66 -22.43 0.93
CA LEU A 266 -2.00 -22.98 0.62
C LEU A 266 -2.77 -22.18 -0.45
N VAL A 267 -2.45 -20.90 -0.63
CA VAL A 267 -3.10 -20.01 -1.61
C VAL A 267 -2.20 -19.63 -2.77
N ASN A 268 -1.05 -20.29 -2.95
CA ASN A 268 -0.05 -20.00 -3.98
C ASN A 268 0.52 -18.57 -3.91
N MET A 269 0.70 -18.03 -2.71
CA MET A 269 1.28 -16.70 -2.46
C MET A 269 2.51 -16.78 -1.53
N GLY A 270 3.15 -17.95 -1.45
CA GLY A 270 4.34 -18.17 -0.62
C GLY A 270 5.51 -17.26 -0.98
N ASP A 271 5.57 -16.79 -2.23
CA ASP A 271 6.53 -15.79 -2.72
C ASP A 271 6.42 -14.45 -1.99
N LEU A 272 5.29 -14.16 -1.32
CA LEU A 272 5.08 -12.93 -0.55
C LEU A 272 5.58 -13.01 0.90
N TYR A 273 5.95 -14.19 1.41
CA TYR A 273 6.43 -14.32 2.79
C TYR A 273 7.72 -13.52 3.08
N PRO A 274 8.74 -13.49 2.20
CA PRO A 274 9.93 -12.63 2.39
C PRO A 274 9.56 -11.15 2.50
N HIS A 275 8.56 -10.71 1.73
CA HIS A 275 8.05 -9.34 1.78
C HIS A 275 7.33 -9.04 3.10
N TYR A 276 6.60 -10.01 3.66
CA TYR A 276 6.01 -9.93 5.00
C TYR A 276 7.07 -9.82 6.10
N ALA A 277 8.15 -10.60 5.99
CA ALA A 277 9.28 -10.53 6.91
C ALA A 277 10.01 -9.18 6.81
N PHE A 278 10.29 -8.71 5.59
CA PHE A 278 10.88 -7.38 5.35
C PHE A 278 10.00 -6.27 5.93
N ALA A 279 8.69 -6.31 5.71
CA ALA A 279 7.76 -5.33 6.24
C ALA A 279 7.70 -5.33 7.79
N SER A 280 8.20 -6.38 8.45
CA SER A 280 8.27 -6.42 9.92
C SER A 280 9.31 -5.48 10.52
N LEU A 281 10.33 -5.10 9.75
CA LEU A 281 11.30 -4.09 10.15
C LEU A 281 10.60 -2.78 10.53
N PHE A 282 9.62 -2.34 9.73
CA PHE A 282 8.88 -1.10 9.98
C PHE A 282 7.87 -1.19 11.13
N VAL A 283 7.52 -2.41 11.58
CA VAL A 283 6.67 -2.63 12.76
C VAL A 283 7.48 -2.60 14.05
N HIS A 284 8.73 -3.06 14.01
CA HIS A 284 9.54 -3.27 15.21
C HIS A 284 10.63 -2.20 15.40
N GLU A 285 11.08 -1.58 14.31
CA GLU A 285 12.17 -0.59 14.29
C GLU A 285 11.70 0.68 13.58
N TYR A 286 10.82 1.44 14.24
CA TYR A 286 10.24 2.69 13.72
C TYR A 286 11.26 3.78 13.35
N LEU A 287 12.52 3.62 13.78
CA LEU A 287 13.62 4.52 13.46
C LEU A 287 14.27 4.21 12.11
N ILE A 288 13.99 3.06 11.50
CA ILE A 288 14.46 2.72 10.16
C ILE A 288 13.59 3.47 9.15
N SER A 289 14.20 4.43 8.48
CA SER A 289 13.62 5.12 7.32
C SER A 289 14.05 4.43 6.02
N PRO A 290 13.32 4.68 4.92
CA PRO A 290 13.77 4.34 3.58
C PRO A 290 15.23 4.71 3.25
N ASP A 291 15.69 5.86 3.78
CA ASP A 291 17.03 6.39 3.52
C ASP A 291 18.12 5.57 4.24
N ASP A 292 17.80 4.94 5.39
CA ASP A 292 18.72 4.10 6.17
C ASP A 292 19.04 2.78 5.48
N LEU A 293 18.08 2.25 4.74
CA LEU A 293 18.19 0.92 4.14
C LEU A 293 19.12 0.90 2.92
N LYS A 294 19.52 2.07 2.39
CA LYS A 294 20.31 2.22 1.14
C LYS A 294 19.83 1.30 0.01
N LEU A 295 18.53 1.04 -0.03
CA LEU A 295 17.96 0.12 -0.99
C LEU A 295 17.80 0.84 -2.32
N GLU A 296 18.29 0.22 -3.39
CA GLU A 296 18.09 0.68 -4.76
C GLU A 296 16.65 0.37 -5.26
N ILE A 297 15.65 0.48 -4.39
CA ILE A 297 14.24 0.24 -4.73
C ILE A 297 13.38 1.48 -4.46
N ASP A 298 12.53 1.78 -5.43
CA ASP A 298 11.49 2.81 -5.29
C ASP A 298 10.35 2.24 -4.43
N PHE A 299 10.28 2.67 -3.16
CA PHE A 299 9.27 2.17 -2.21
C PHE A 299 7.83 2.44 -2.66
N GLU A 300 7.59 3.54 -3.35
CA GLU A 300 6.27 3.88 -3.86
C GLU A 300 5.81 2.82 -4.86
N LYS A 301 6.65 2.50 -5.83
CA LYS A 301 6.37 1.48 -6.85
C LYS A 301 6.35 0.07 -6.29
N TYR A 302 7.20 -0.20 -5.30
CA TYR A 302 7.27 -1.49 -4.63
C TYR A 302 6.01 -1.77 -3.81
N LEU A 303 5.58 -0.83 -2.97
CA LEU A 303 4.33 -0.93 -2.22
C LEU A 303 3.13 -0.97 -3.17
N LEU A 304 3.09 -0.13 -4.21
CA LEU A 304 2.03 -0.20 -5.23
C LEU A 304 1.94 -1.60 -5.84
N THR A 305 3.08 -2.20 -6.19
CA THR A 305 3.15 -3.57 -6.73
C THR A 305 2.63 -4.60 -5.73
N LEU A 306 3.02 -4.49 -4.46
CA LEU A 306 2.58 -5.35 -3.39
C LEU A 306 1.06 -5.26 -3.15
N TYR A 307 0.51 -4.06 -3.05
CA TYR A 307 -0.94 -3.84 -2.93
C TYR A 307 -1.71 -4.33 -4.16
N PHE A 308 -1.21 -4.04 -5.36
CA PHE A 308 -1.85 -4.47 -6.59
C PHE A 308 -1.88 -6.00 -6.74
N LYS A 309 -0.83 -6.71 -6.31
CA LYS A 309 -0.81 -8.19 -6.25
C LYS A 309 -1.93 -8.73 -5.36
N LEU A 310 -2.17 -8.13 -4.18
CA LEU A 310 -3.26 -8.55 -3.29
C LEU A 310 -4.64 -8.23 -3.86
N TYR A 311 -4.78 -7.05 -4.48
CA TYR A 311 -5.98 -6.68 -5.23
C TYR A 311 -6.32 -7.69 -6.31
N GLU A 312 -5.36 -8.02 -7.18
CA GLU A 312 -5.54 -8.97 -8.27
C GLU A 312 -5.95 -10.36 -7.77
N ALA A 313 -5.33 -10.82 -6.69
CA ALA A 313 -5.61 -12.14 -6.11
C ALA A 313 -7.08 -12.26 -5.65
N VAL A 314 -7.60 -11.22 -4.99
CA VAL A 314 -9.01 -11.20 -4.53
C VAL A 314 -9.98 -10.88 -5.65
N ARG A 315 -9.61 -9.98 -6.58
CA ARG A 315 -10.49 -9.49 -7.67
C ARG A 315 -11.16 -10.63 -8.45
N VAL A 316 -10.44 -11.73 -8.68
CA VAL A 316 -10.96 -12.90 -9.40
C VAL A 316 -12.15 -13.54 -8.69
N TYR A 317 -12.16 -13.56 -7.36
CA TYR A 317 -13.24 -14.18 -6.56
C TYR A 317 -14.47 -13.26 -6.40
N ILE A 318 -14.32 -11.99 -6.74
CA ILE A 318 -15.38 -10.98 -6.67
C ILE A 318 -15.74 -10.44 -8.07
N SER A 319 -15.27 -11.08 -9.14
CA SER A 319 -15.44 -10.63 -10.52
C SER A 319 -16.91 -10.55 -10.94
N ASP A 320 -17.75 -11.43 -10.40
CA ASP A 320 -19.17 -11.49 -10.75
C ASP A 320 -19.92 -10.22 -10.33
N LEU A 321 -19.47 -9.56 -9.26
CA LEU A 321 -19.97 -8.25 -8.82
C LEU A 321 -19.66 -7.12 -9.81
N PHE A 322 -18.81 -7.41 -10.79
CA PHE A 322 -18.11 -6.44 -11.62
C PHE A 322 -18.24 -6.71 -13.12
N THR A 323 -19.04 -7.70 -13.53
CA THR A 323 -19.27 -8.11 -14.92
C THR A 323 -19.64 -6.95 -15.85
N ASN A 324 -20.44 -5.98 -15.36
CA ASN A 324 -20.84 -4.78 -16.11
C ASN A 324 -19.93 -3.58 -15.87
N ASP A 325 -18.61 -3.78 -15.91
CA ASP A 325 -17.69 -2.69 -15.66
C ASP A 325 -17.55 -1.72 -16.84
N LEU A 326 -17.72 -0.42 -16.56
CA LEU A 326 -17.54 0.62 -17.57
C LEU A 326 -16.09 0.61 -18.09
N ALA A 327 -15.91 1.02 -19.34
CA ALA A 327 -14.63 1.08 -20.03
C ALA A 327 -13.55 1.82 -19.20
N ASP A 328 -13.93 2.88 -18.48
CA ASP A 328 -12.99 3.66 -17.67
C ASP A 328 -12.37 2.86 -16.52
N ALA A 329 -13.12 1.98 -15.84
CA ALA A 329 -12.55 1.16 -14.77
C ALA A 329 -11.56 0.12 -15.32
N LYS A 330 -11.86 -0.46 -16.49
CA LYS A 330 -10.92 -1.34 -17.19
C LYS A 330 -9.65 -0.59 -17.62
N LYS A 331 -9.79 0.67 -18.04
CA LYS A 331 -8.65 1.53 -18.39
C LYS A 331 -7.79 1.86 -17.18
N LEU A 332 -8.39 2.20 -16.04
CA LEU A 332 -7.67 2.43 -14.78
C LEU A 332 -6.90 1.17 -14.35
N GLU A 333 -7.56 0.01 -14.37
CA GLU A 333 -6.93 -1.28 -14.05
C GLU A 333 -5.75 -1.59 -14.96
N GLN A 334 -5.91 -1.39 -16.28
CA GLN A 334 -4.84 -1.61 -17.26
C GLN A 334 -3.66 -0.65 -17.06
N GLY A 335 -3.92 0.60 -16.67
CA GLY A 335 -2.88 1.57 -16.34
C GLY A 335 -2.01 1.10 -15.18
N VAL A 336 -2.62 0.70 -14.06
CA VAL A 336 -1.90 0.20 -12.88
C VAL A 336 -1.15 -1.09 -13.21
N ARG A 337 -1.79 -2.03 -13.91
CA ARG A 337 -1.16 -3.30 -14.33
C ARG A 337 0.08 -3.07 -15.20
N THR A 338 0.04 -2.07 -16.09
CA THR A 338 1.17 -1.72 -16.96
C THR A 338 2.33 -1.19 -16.13
N GLU A 339 2.07 -0.30 -15.17
CA GLU A 339 3.11 0.23 -14.28
C GLU A 339 3.78 -0.87 -13.45
N VAL A 340 2.98 -1.75 -12.84
CA VAL A 340 3.49 -2.90 -12.08
C VAL A 340 4.34 -3.83 -12.96
N LYS A 341 3.89 -4.09 -14.20
CA LYS A 341 4.67 -4.91 -15.15
C LYS A 341 6.00 -4.25 -15.51
N ASN A 342 6.03 -2.94 -15.69
CA ASN A 342 7.26 -2.19 -15.99
C ASN A 342 8.25 -2.22 -14.82
N PHE A 343 7.76 -2.32 -13.58
CA PHE A 343 8.60 -2.41 -12.38
C PHE A 343 9.07 -3.84 -12.05
N ASN A 344 8.49 -4.87 -12.69
CA ASN A 344 8.63 -6.27 -12.29
C ASN A 344 10.09 -6.77 -12.21
N GLY A 345 10.99 -6.32 -13.10
CA GLY A 345 12.40 -6.70 -13.04
C GLY A 345 13.05 -6.28 -11.71
N ARG A 346 12.90 -4.99 -11.35
CA ARG A 346 13.41 -4.46 -10.07
C ARG A 346 12.74 -5.10 -8.86
N PHE A 347 11.44 -5.40 -8.97
CA PHE A 347 10.71 -6.11 -7.93
C PHE A 347 11.33 -7.48 -7.65
N ILE A 348 11.57 -8.28 -8.70
CA ILE A 348 12.15 -9.63 -8.58
C ILE A 348 13.58 -9.57 -8.03
N ASP A 349 14.41 -8.65 -8.52
CA ASP A 349 15.78 -8.46 -8.04
C ASP A 349 15.79 -8.16 -6.53
N PHE A 350 14.86 -7.33 -6.07
CA PHE A 350 14.72 -7.02 -4.66
C PHE A 350 14.13 -8.18 -3.84
N SER A 351 13.12 -8.88 -4.36
CA SER A 351 12.58 -10.11 -3.75
C SER A 351 13.68 -11.12 -3.46
N ALA A 352 14.60 -11.33 -4.39
CA ALA A 352 15.73 -12.25 -4.21
C ALA A 352 16.70 -11.78 -3.11
N LYS A 353 16.95 -10.47 -3.02
CA LYS A 353 17.80 -9.88 -1.95
C LYS A 353 17.20 -10.12 -0.56
N ILE A 354 15.90 -9.90 -0.39
CA ILE A 354 15.23 -10.08 0.92
C ILE A 354 14.89 -11.53 1.26
N GLN A 355 15.07 -12.47 0.32
CA GLN A 355 14.91 -13.91 0.54
C GLN A 355 16.15 -14.58 1.16
N THR A 356 17.33 -13.98 0.99
CA THR A 356 18.63 -14.54 1.40
C THR A 356 19.06 -14.16 2.81
N THR A 357 18.23 -13.37 3.49
CA THR A 357 18.26 -13.04 4.92
C THR A 357 17.03 -13.64 5.58
#